data_AF-A0A917T261-F1
#
_entry.id   AF-A0A917T261-F1
#
_cell.length_a   1.000
_cell.length_b   1.000
_cell.length_c   1.000
_cell.angle_alpha   90.00
_cell.angle_beta   90.00
_cell.angle_gamma   90.00
#
_symmetry.space_group_name_H-M   'P 1'
#
loop_
_entity.id
_entity.type
_entity.pdbx_description
1 polymer ?
#
loop_
_entity_poly.entity_id
_entity_poly.type
_entity_poly.pdbx_seq_one_letter_code
_entity_poly.pdbx_strand_id
1 'polypeptide(L)' 'MTAPVPGPPVPGPVPGPPGAASLGRVEAAVESLREVASLPLKQQVSVYADAHRTLQETLGTIEER' A
#
# COMPACT_ATOMS: atom_id res chain seq x y z
N MET A 1 -44.92 -29.35 1.37
CA MET A 1 -43.67 -29.19 2.14
C MET A 1 -42.64 -28.55 1.22
N THR A 2 -42.42 -27.25 1.37
CA THR A 2 -41.55 -26.44 0.49
C THR A 2 -40.17 -26.33 1.13
N ALA A 3 -39.14 -26.89 0.49
CA ALA A 3 -37.76 -26.77 0.96
C ALA A 3 -37.25 -25.33 0.68
N PRO A 4 -36.50 -24.71 1.61
CA PRO A 4 -35.91 -23.39 1.37
C PRO A 4 -34.79 -23.50 0.33
N VAL A 5 -34.88 -22.69 -0.72
CA VAL A 5 -33.88 -22.60 -1.78
C VAL A 5 -32.64 -21.87 -1.22
N PRO A 6 -31.41 -22.43 -1.35
CA PRO A 6 -30.19 -21.75 -0.93
C PRO A 6 -30.00 -20.42 -1.68
N GLY A 7 -29.74 -19.35 -0.94
CA GLY A 7 -29.50 -18.02 -1.50
C GLY A 7 -28.21 -17.97 -2.35
N PRO A 8 -28.09 -16.98 -3.26
CA PRO A 8 -26.93 -16.81 -4.10
C PRO A 8 -25.66 -16.53 -3.28
N PRO A 9 -24.48 -16.97 -3.74
CA PRO A 9 -23.22 -16.75 -3.03
C PRO A 9 -22.93 -15.25 -2.91
N VAL A 10 -22.67 -14.80 -1.69
CA VAL A 10 -22.17 -13.46 -1.40
C VAL A 10 -20.81 -13.28 -2.11
N PRO A 11 -20.60 -12.20 -2.88
CA PRO A 11 -19.30 -11.91 -3.48
C PRO A 11 -18.26 -11.75 -2.37
N GLY A 12 -17.27 -12.64 -2.37
CA GLY A 12 -16.08 -12.49 -1.52
C GLY A 12 -15.27 -11.25 -1.93
N PRO A 13 -14.36 -10.76 -1.07
CA PRO A 13 -13.49 -9.64 -1.39
C PRO A 13 -12.70 -9.96 -2.66
N VAL A 14 -13.00 -9.23 -3.73
CA VAL A 14 -12.27 -9.32 -4.99
C VAL A 14 -10.84 -8.83 -4.75
N PRO A 15 -9.82 -9.64 -5.07
CA PRO A 15 -8.43 -9.19 -5.01
C PRO A 15 -8.26 -7.98 -5.92
N GLY A 16 -7.82 -6.86 -5.34
CA GLY A 16 -7.50 -5.66 -6.11
C GLY A 16 -6.39 -5.92 -7.13
N PRO A 17 -6.31 -5.14 -8.21
CA PRO A 17 -5.36 -5.36 -9.28
C PRO A 17 -3.92 -5.43 -8.73
N PRO A 18 -3.07 -6.32 -9.27
CA PRO A 18 -1.67 -6.44 -8.89
C PRO A 18 -0.97 -5.12 -9.19
N GLY A 19 -0.72 -4.33 -8.14
CA GLY A 19 -0.20 -2.96 -8.25
C GLY A 19 -0.91 -1.96 -7.32
N ALA A 20 -2.18 -2.19 -6.97
CA ALA A 20 -2.92 -1.30 -6.07
C ALA A 20 -2.29 -1.24 -4.66
N ALA A 21 -1.80 -2.37 -4.14
CA ALA A 21 -1.09 -2.43 -2.86
C ALA A 21 0.29 -1.78 -2.89
N SER A 22 0.93 -1.72 -4.07
CA SER A 22 2.23 -1.06 -4.27
C SER A 22 2.06 0.45 -4.37
N LEU A 23 1.04 0.92 -5.11
CA LEU A 23 0.65 2.33 -5.18
C LEU A 23 0.29 2.90 -3.79
N GLY A 24 -0.51 2.18 -3.00
CA GLY A 24 -0.87 2.63 -1.65
C GLY A 24 0.32 2.76 -0.69
N ARG A 25 1.35 1.91 -0.85
CA ARG A 25 2.61 2.03 -0.07
C ARG A 25 3.43 3.25 -0.47
N VAL A 26 3.47 3.55 -1.77
CA VAL A 26 4.15 4.74 -2.29
C VAL A 26 3.46 6.02 -1.81
N GLU A 27 2.13 6.08 -1.89
CA GLU A 27 1.36 7.24 -1.40
C GLU A 27 1.58 7.48 0.10
N ALA A 28 1.56 6.43 0.92
CA ALA A 28 1.82 6.54 2.36
C ALA A 28 3.24 7.03 2.68
N ALA A 29 4.24 6.58 1.91
CA ALA A 29 5.63 7.04 2.05
C ALA A 29 5.78 8.53 1.67
N VAL A 30 5.10 8.97 0.60
CA VAL A 30 5.08 10.38 0.17
C VAL A 30 4.36 11.27 1.19
N GLU A 31 3.24 10.81 1.74
CA GLU A 31 2.52 11.56 2.78
C GLU A 31 3.38 11.75 4.03
N SER A 32 4.10 10.69 4.45
CA SER A 32 5.02 10.75 5.59
C SER A 32 6.16 11.77 5.40
N LEU A 33 6.54 12.06 4.16
CA LEU A 33 7.54 13.08 3.83
C LEU A 33 7.00 14.51 3.92
N ARG A 34 5.68 14.74 3.82
CA ARG A 34 5.09 16.10 3.84
C ARG A 34 5.29 16.83 5.16
N GLU A 35 5.31 16.08 6.27
CA GLU A 35 5.48 16.66 7.61
C GLU A 35 6.90 16.49 8.17
N VAL A 36 7.81 15.89 7.39
CA VAL A 36 9.15 15.50 7.88
C VAL A 36 9.97 16.70 8.36
N ALA A 37 9.82 17.87 7.72
CA ALA A 37 10.57 19.07 8.05
C ALA A 37 10.29 19.60 9.48
N SER A 38 9.13 19.23 10.05
CA SER A 38 8.72 19.61 11.40
C SER A 38 9.23 18.67 12.49
N LEU A 39 9.84 17.53 12.12
CA LEU A 39 10.33 16.53 13.07
C LEU A 39 11.77 16.84 13.55
N PRO A 40 12.18 16.32 14.72
CA PRO A 40 13.59 16.31 15.12
C PRO A 40 14.49 15.60 14.10
N LEU A 41 15.70 16.10 13.90
CA LEU A 41 16.66 15.65 12.86
C LEU A 41 16.85 14.13 12.80
N LYS A 42 16.93 13.46 13.96
CA LYS A 42 17.03 11.99 14.04
C LYS A 42 15.81 11.26 13.47
N GLN A 43 14.62 11.82 13.68
CA GLN A 43 13.38 11.29 13.12
C GLN A 43 13.26 11.60 11.63
N GLN A 44 13.73 12.78 11.18
CA GLN A 44 13.76 13.11 9.76
C GLN A 44 14.57 12.07 8.96
N VAL A 45 15.77 11.74 9.44
CA VAL A 45 16.64 10.74 8.80
C VAL A 45 15.95 9.37 8.74
N SER A 46 15.24 8.98 9.80
CA SER A 46 14.50 7.71 9.83
C SER A 46 13.36 7.67 8.82
N VAL A 47 12.58 8.75 8.71
CA VAL A 47 11.47 8.86 7.74
C VAL A 47 11.99 8.85 6.31
N TYR A 48 13.09 9.56 6.03
CA TYR A 48 13.73 9.54 4.71
C TYR A 48 14.26 8.15 4.35
N ALA A 49 14.91 7.45 5.28
CA ALA A 49 15.44 6.11 5.02
C ALA A 49 14.33 5.10 4.71
N ASP A 50 13.21 5.18 5.43
CA ASP A 50 12.06 4.29 5.24
C ASP A 50 11.32 4.56 3.91
N ALA A 51 11.10 5.84 3.60
CA ALA A 51 10.52 6.26 2.32
C ALA A 51 11.42 5.87 1.14
N HIS A 52 12.73 6.09 1.25
CA HIS A 52 13.68 5.70 0.22
C HIS A 52 13.68 4.20 -0.03
N ARG A 53 13.67 3.38 1.04
CA ARG A 53 13.56 1.92 0.93
C ARG A 53 12.27 1.49 0.25
N THR A 54 11.14 2.03 0.68
CA THR A 54 9.81 1.68 0.13
C THR A 54 9.73 2.01 -1.36
N LEU A 55 10.24 3.18 -1.76
CA LEU A 55 10.30 3.60 -3.16
C LEU A 55 11.24 2.71 -3.97
N GLN A 56 12.43 2.40 -3.45
CA GLN A 56 13.40 1.54 -4.13
C GLN A 56 12.87 0.12 -4.33
N GLU A 57 12.25 -0.47 -3.30
CA GLU A 57 11.65 -1.80 -3.38
C GLU A 57 10.49 -1.83 -4.39
N THR A 58 9.68 -0.77 -4.43
CA THR A 58 8.50 -0.70 -5.30
C THR A 58 8.85 -0.38 -6.75
N LEU A 59 9.82 0.52 -6.99
CA LEU A 59 10.25 0.90 -8.34
C LEU A 59 11.23 -0.12 -8.93
N GLY A 60 12.11 -0.70 -8.11
CA GLY A 60 13.02 -1.77 -8.54
C GLY A 60 12.30 -3.05 -8.96
N THR A 61 11.10 -3.31 -8.43
CA THR A 61 10.24 -4.40 -8.92
C THR A 61 9.51 -4.08 -10.23
N ILE A 62 9.47 -2.82 -10.67
CA ILE A 62 8.84 -2.40 -11.92
C ILE A 62 9.84 -2.47 -13.09
N GLU A 63 11.14 -2.22 -12.88
CA GLU A 63 12.17 -2.33 -13.93
C GLU A 63 12.53 -3.78 -14.34
N GLU A 64 12.12 -4.79 -13.58
CA GLU A 64 12.38 -6.22 -13.92
C GLU A 64 11.37 -6.81 -14.93
N ARG A 65 10.47 -6.00 -15.50
CA ARG A 65 9.43 -6.45 -16.45
C ARG A 65 9.57 -5.90 -17.86
#